data_AF-A0A1W9QMZ3-F1
#
_entry.id   AF-A0A1W9QMZ3-F1
#
_cell.length_a   1.000
_cell.length_b   1.000
_cell.length_c   1.000
_cell.angle_alpha   90.00
_cell.angle_beta   90.00
_cell.angle_gamma   90.00
#
_symmetry.space_group_name_H-M   'P 1'
#
loop_
_entity.id
_entity.type
_entity.pdbx_description
1 polymer ?
#
loop_
_entity_poly.entity_id
_entity_poly.type
_entity_poly.pdbx_seq_one_letter_code
_entity_poly.pdbx_strand_id
1 'polypeptide(L)'
;MKFGILVGLFVLFSPFVSAENEEMQIYTFENDSLNAPARGFSSFVGKWHIDKDGDNTVYAVDGRSWEKGVLAEGIVSKAKGLYGERYAEFLDNLEAYKYFPLAICTEVDSLAYSESGNKWKKHQRVC
;
A
#
# COMPACT_ATOMS: atom_id res chain seq x y z
N MET A 1 -51.18 -52.10 13.90
CA MET A 1 -50.05 -51.41 14.58
C MET A 1 -48.74 -51.85 13.93
N LYS A 2 -48.06 -50.93 13.24
CA LYS A 2 -46.60 -50.91 12.98
C LYS A 2 -46.31 -49.57 12.29
N PHE A 3 -45.80 -48.62 13.08
CA PHE A 3 -45.39 -47.29 12.62
C PHE A 3 -44.04 -47.42 11.90
N GLY A 4 -44.01 -47.11 10.61
CA GLY A 4 -42.78 -46.96 9.85
C GLY A 4 -42.34 -45.50 9.88
N ILE A 5 -41.33 -45.20 10.71
CA ILE A 5 -40.65 -43.90 10.73
C ILE A 5 -39.82 -43.82 9.44
N LEU A 6 -40.17 -42.91 8.55
CA LEU A 6 -39.33 -42.53 7.41
C LEU A 6 -38.63 -41.23 7.79
N VAL A 7 -37.38 -41.38 8.24
CA VAL A 7 -36.49 -40.29 8.65
C VAL A 7 -36.16 -39.45 7.42
N GLY A 8 -36.66 -38.22 7.38
CA GLY A 8 -36.26 -37.22 6.38
C GLY A 8 -34.81 -36.80 6.62
N LEU A 9 -33.92 -37.12 5.68
CA LEU A 9 -32.55 -36.63 5.66
C LEU A 9 -32.55 -35.18 5.17
N PHE A 10 -32.59 -34.21 6.09
CA PHE A 10 -32.40 -32.79 5.79
C PHE A 10 -30.89 -32.52 5.76
N VAL A 11 -30.30 -32.49 4.57
CA VAL A 11 -28.89 -32.11 4.39
C VAL A 11 -28.80 -30.61 4.62
N LEU A 12 -28.33 -30.21 5.80
CA LEU A 12 -27.96 -28.82 6.09
C LEU A 12 -26.74 -28.47 5.22
N PHE A 13 -27.01 -27.81 4.10
CA PHE A 13 -25.98 -27.17 3.29
C PHE A 13 -25.48 -25.95 4.09
N SER A 14 -24.52 -26.19 4.98
CA SER A 14 -23.80 -25.08 5.61
C SER A 14 -22.98 -24.40 4.51
N PRO A 15 -23.09 -23.08 4.30
CA PRO A 15 -22.07 -22.38 3.54
C PRO A 15 -20.79 -22.51 4.36
N PHE A 16 -19.89 -23.39 3.90
CA PHE A 16 -18.51 -23.37 4.32
C PHE A 16 -17.99 -21.99 3.88
N VAL A 17 -18.01 -21.03 4.79
CA VAL A 17 -17.23 -19.81 4.65
C VAL A 17 -15.78 -20.31 4.65
N SER A 18 -15.21 -20.40 3.45
CA SER A 18 -13.77 -20.55 3.30
C SER A 18 -13.16 -19.32 3.95
N ALA A 19 -12.46 -19.52 5.07
CA ALA A 19 -11.48 -18.55 5.52
C ALA A 19 -10.42 -18.50 4.41
N GLU A 20 -10.47 -17.46 3.59
CA GLU A 20 -9.39 -17.14 2.68
C GLU A 20 -8.14 -16.89 3.54
N ASN A 21 -7.09 -17.67 3.30
CA ASN A 21 -5.79 -17.36 3.90
C ASN A 21 -5.38 -15.99 3.34
N GLU A 22 -5.49 -14.95 4.15
CA GLU A 22 -4.92 -13.65 3.82
C GLU A 22 -3.40 -13.79 3.79
N GLU A 23 -2.86 -14.06 2.60
CA GLU A 23 -1.43 -14.11 2.37
C GLU A 23 -0.88 -12.69 2.54
N MET A 24 -0.02 -12.51 3.54
CA MET A 24 0.64 -11.24 3.80
C MET A 24 1.54 -10.88 2.62
N GLN A 25 1.10 -9.94 1.79
CA GLN A 25 1.89 -9.40 0.69
C GLN A 25 3.05 -8.56 1.25
N ILE A 26 4.27 -9.08 1.14
CA ILE A 26 5.50 -8.35 1.48
C ILE A 26 6.01 -7.68 0.21
N TYR A 27 5.97 -6.34 0.19
CA TYR A 27 6.55 -5.56 -0.90
C TYR A 27 8.08 -5.57 -0.83
N THR A 28 8.76 -5.87 -1.94
CA THR A 28 10.22 -5.83 -2.07
C THR A 28 10.66 -5.01 -3.28
N PHE A 29 11.82 -4.37 -3.18
CA PHE A 29 12.42 -3.54 -4.23
C PHE A 29 13.43 -4.30 -5.10
N GLU A 30 13.48 -5.63 -5.01
CA GLU A 30 14.47 -6.47 -5.72
C GLU A 30 14.46 -6.30 -7.24
N ASN A 31 13.31 -5.91 -7.80
CA ASN A 31 13.11 -5.72 -9.23
C ASN A 31 13.23 -4.25 -9.68
N ASP A 32 13.57 -3.34 -8.77
CA ASP A 32 13.79 -1.94 -9.09
C ASP A 32 15.29 -1.64 -9.29
N SER A 33 15.58 -0.60 -10.07
CA SER A 33 16.96 -0.21 -10.39
C SER A 33 17.49 0.80 -9.37
N LEU A 34 18.75 0.60 -8.92
CA LEU A 34 19.43 1.56 -8.05
C LEU A 34 19.48 2.96 -8.68
N ASN A 35 19.31 4.00 -7.86
CA ASN A 35 19.24 5.40 -8.25
C ASN A 35 18.08 5.76 -9.19
N ALA A 36 17.11 4.86 -9.40
CA ALA A 36 15.90 5.14 -10.16
C ALA A 36 14.68 5.27 -9.22
N PRO A 37 13.59 5.91 -9.67
CA PRO A 37 12.30 5.80 -8.99
C PRO A 37 11.85 4.34 -8.88
N ALA A 38 11.22 3.97 -7.76
CA ALA A 38 10.61 2.66 -7.60
C ALA A 38 9.38 2.53 -8.52
N ARG A 39 9.16 1.35 -9.12
CA ARG A 39 8.06 1.14 -10.08
C ARG A 39 6.68 1.22 -9.43
N GLY A 40 6.54 0.69 -8.21
CA GLY A 40 5.28 0.68 -7.48
C GLY A 40 5.01 1.91 -6.61
N PHE A 41 5.79 2.99 -6.75
CA PHE A 41 5.60 4.21 -5.97
C PHE A 41 5.52 5.45 -6.85
N SER A 42 4.58 6.33 -6.51
CA SER A 42 4.45 7.66 -7.08
C SER A 42 4.84 8.70 -6.03
N SER A 43 5.97 9.38 -6.22
CA SER A 43 6.44 10.45 -5.33
C SER A 43 5.75 11.78 -5.60
N PHE A 44 5.25 12.42 -4.55
CA PHE A 44 4.54 13.71 -4.58
C PHE A 44 5.32 14.85 -3.93
N VAL A 45 6.10 14.54 -2.88
CA VAL A 45 6.97 15.51 -2.20
C VAL A 45 8.32 14.84 -1.93
N GLY A 46 9.41 15.55 -2.24
CA GLY A 46 10.77 15.03 -2.13
C GLY A 46 11.25 14.27 -3.37
N LYS A 47 12.56 14.05 -3.45
CA LYS A 47 13.18 13.20 -4.48
C LYS A 47 13.44 11.82 -3.90
N TRP A 48 12.73 10.83 -4.44
CA TRP A 48 12.80 9.46 -3.98
C TRP A 48 13.48 8.57 -5.02
N HIS A 49 14.28 7.62 -4.57
CA HIS A 49 14.97 6.66 -5.42
C HIS A 49 15.26 5.38 -4.66
N ILE A 50 15.53 4.31 -5.40
CA ILE A 50 16.08 3.09 -4.80
C ILE A 50 17.54 3.31 -4.43
N ASP A 51 17.89 2.91 -3.22
CA ASP A 51 19.26 3.00 -2.68
C ASP A 51 19.63 1.73 -1.89
N LYS A 52 20.84 1.69 -1.37
CA LYS A 52 21.36 0.63 -0.50
C LYS A 52 21.60 1.14 0.92
N ASP A 53 21.05 0.43 1.90
CA ASP A 53 21.39 0.58 3.32
C ASP A 53 22.04 -0.74 3.82
N GLY A 54 23.37 -0.79 3.72
CA GLY A 54 24.14 -2.03 3.86
C GLY A 54 23.73 -3.06 2.81
N ASP A 55 23.31 -4.24 3.28
CA ASP A 55 22.84 -5.32 2.39
C ASP A 55 21.39 -5.11 1.92
N ASN A 56 20.66 -4.17 2.50
CA ASN A 56 19.24 -3.94 2.18
C ASN A 56 19.08 -3.04 0.96
N THR A 57 18.13 -3.36 0.10
CA THR A 57 17.62 -2.43 -0.91
C THR A 57 16.48 -1.64 -0.29
N VAL A 58 16.55 -0.31 -0.36
CA VAL A 58 15.60 0.59 0.30
C VAL A 58 15.07 1.63 -0.67
N TYR A 59 13.88 2.17 -0.37
CA TYR A 59 13.37 3.36 -1.04
C TYR A 59 13.68 4.57 -0.18
N ALA A 60 14.59 5.42 -0.66
CA ALA A 60 15.20 6.49 0.11
C ALA A 60 14.83 7.88 -0.44
N VAL A 61 14.75 8.85 0.47
CA VAL A 61 14.60 10.28 0.15
C VAL A 61 15.97 10.93 0.06
N ASP A 62 16.30 11.56 -1.06
CA ASP A 62 17.49 12.41 -1.17
C ASP A 62 17.24 13.78 -0.53
N GLY A 63 17.59 13.88 0.76
CA GLY A 63 17.43 15.11 1.53
C GLY A 63 18.33 16.27 1.07
N ARG A 64 19.39 16.02 0.28
CA ARG A 64 20.28 17.09 -0.24
C ARG A 64 19.61 17.89 -1.34
N SER A 65 18.76 17.23 -2.12
CA SER A 65 18.05 17.79 -3.26
C SER A 65 16.63 18.24 -2.89
N TRP A 66 16.21 18.06 -1.64
CA TRP A 66 14.86 18.38 -1.19
C TRP A 66 14.78 19.81 -0.68
N GLU A 67 14.03 20.65 -1.40
CA GLU A 67 13.66 21.99 -0.99
C GLU A 67 12.30 21.95 -0.27
N LYS A 68 12.27 22.43 0.97
CA LYS A 68 11.03 22.49 1.75
C LYS A 68 10.00 23.35 1.02
N GLY A 69 8.78 22.82 0.88
CA GLY A 69 7.71 23.55 0.23
C GLY A 69 7.61 23.35 -1.29
N VAL A 70 8.53 22.59 -1.90
CA VAL A 70 8.51 22.29 -3.33
C VAL A 70 7.94 20.89 -3.57
N LEU A 71 6.91 20.81 -4.44
CA LEU A 71 6.29 19.56 -4.87
C LEU A 71 7.17 18.85 -5.92
N ALA A 72 6.96 17.54 -6.07
CA ALA A 72 7.68 16.75 -7.07
C ALA A 72 7.34 17.17 -8.51
N GLU A 73 8.27 16.96 -9.43
CA GLU A 73 8.04 17.22 -10.85
C GLU A 73 6.88 16.39 -11.41
N GLY A 74 6.09 17.01 -12.29
CA GLY A 74 4.95 16.34 -12.93
C GLY A 74 3.79 16.03 -11.99
N ILE A 75 3.68 16.72 -10.86
CA ILE A 75 2.69 16.44 -9.80
C ILE A 75 1.25 16.33 -10.30
N VAL A 76 0.86 17.20 -11.24
CA VAL A 76 -0.49 17.21 -11.83
C VAL A 76 -0.73 15.93 -12.61
N SER A 77 0.23 15.49 -13.42
CA SER A 77 0.14 14.26 -14.20
C SER A 77 0.07 13.02 -13.30
N LYS A 78 0.89 13.00 -12.23
CA LYS A 78 0.86 11.93 -11.22
C LYS A 78 -0.47 11.88 -10.47
N ALA A 79 -0.99 13.03 -10.05
CA ALA A 79 -2.28 13.13 -9.36
C ALA A 79 -3.42 12.66 -10.27
N LYS A 80 -3.43 13.06 -11.54
CA LYS A 80 -4.41 12.60 -12.54
C LYS A 80 -4.35 11.08 -12.75
N GLY A 81 -3.16 10.51 -12.80
CA GLY A 81 -2.97 9.06 -12.94
C GLY A 81 -3.56 8.26 -11.78
N LEU A 82 -3.50 8.78 -10.55
CA LEU A 82 -4.01 8.08 -9.36
C LEU A 82 -5.48 8.40 -9.04
N TYR A 83 -5.87 9.66 -9.15
CA TYR A 83 -7.14 10.16 -8.62
C TYR A 83 -8.13 10.57 -9.72
N GLY A 84 -7.75 10.45 -11.00
CA GLY A 84 -8.62 10.75 -12.13
C GLY A 84 -9.15 12.18 -12.09
N GLU A 85 -10.46 12.34 -12.29
CA GLU A 85 -11.12 13.65 -12.34
C GLU A 85 -11.04 14.43 -11.02
N ARG A 86 -10.88 13.73 -9.88
CA ARG A 86 -10.78 14.34 -8.55
C ARG A 86 -9.37 14.82 -8.18
N TYR A 87 -8.43 14.79 -9.12
CA TYR A 87 -7.04 15.17 -8.86
C TYR A 87 -6.88 16.58 -8.28
N ALA A 88 -7.76 17.53 -8.63
CA ALA A 88 -7.68 18.91 -8.15
C ALA A 88 -7.90 19.00 -6.63
N GLU A 89 -8.95 18.32 -6.12
CA GLU A 89 -9.23 18.22 -4.68
C GLU A 89 -8.06 17.59 -3.92
N PHE A 90 -7.41 16.58 -4.51
CA PHE A 90 -6.21 15.98 -3.93
C PHE A 90 -5.03 16.97 -3.88
N LEU A 91 -4.78 17.72 -4.96
CA LEU A 91 -3.70 18.71 -5.01
C LEU A 91 -3.89 19.85 -4.01
N ASP A 92 -5.13 20.31 -3.81
CA ASP A 92 -5.43 21.36 -2.82
C ASP A 92 -5.08 20.91 -1.41
N ASN A 93 -5.38 19.65 -1.08
CA ASN A 93 -5.00 19.05 0.20
C ASN A 93 -3.50 18.76 0.32
N LEU A 94 -2.85 18.47 -0.81
CA LEU A 94 -1.42 18.13 -0.86
C LEU A 94 -0.53 19.29 -0.41
N GLU A 95 -0.96 20.53 -0.59
CA GLU A 95 -0.19 21.70 -0.16
C GLU A 95 0.14 21.66 1.35
N ALA A 96 -0.76 21.12 2.18
CA ALA A 96 -0.52 20.97 3.62
C ALA A 96 0.68 20.05 3.92
N TYR A 97 1.02 19.15 3.01
CA TYR A 97 2.06 18.13 3.17
C TYR A 97 3.38 18.48 2.50
N LYS A 98 3.51 19.68 1.90
CA LYS A 98 4.75 20.13 1.22
C LYS A 98 6.02 20.16 2.09
N TYR A 99 5.85 20.02 3.40
CA TYR A 99 6.92 20.04 4.40
C TYR A 99 7.39 18.64 4.84
N PHE A 100 6.77 17.57 4.34
CA PHE A 100 7.16 16.20 4.64
C PHE A 100 7.32 15.42 3.33
N PRO A 101 8.34 14.56 3.19
CA PRO A 101 8.43 13.65 2.06
C PRO A 101 7.16 12.80 1.97
N LEU A 102 6.60 12.69 0.76
CA LEU A 102 5.37 11.93 0.51
C LEU A 102 5.50 11.13 -0.79
N ALA A 103 5.23 9.83 -0.69
CA ALA A 103 5.07 8.91 -1.80
C ALA A 103 3.88 7.99 -1.56
N ILE A 104 3.23 7.56 -2.63
CA ILE A 104 2.06 6.67 -2.60
C ILE A 104 2.44 5.36 -3.27
N CYS A 105 2.21 4.23 -2.59
CA CYS A 105 2.33 2.91 -3.18
C CYS A 105 1.11 2.63 -4.07
N THR A 106 1.34 2.19 -5.31
CA THR A 106 0.30 2.02 -6.33
C THR A 106 -0.02 0.56 -6.65
N GLU A 107 0.71 -0.38 -6.05
CA GLU A 107 0.61 -1.82 -6.33
C GLU A 107 -0.16 -2.59 -5.24
N VAL A 108 -0.79 -1.87 -4.29
CA VAL A 108 -1.58 -2.48 -3.20
C VAL A 108 -3.06 -2.18 -3.45
N ASP A 109 -3.82 -3.23 -3.75
CA ASP A 109 -5.25 -3.12 -4.08
C ASP A 109 -6.15 -2.95 -2.83
N SER A 110 -5.77 -3.56 -1.70
CA SER A 110 -6.52 -3.42 -0.46
C SER A 110 -5.62 -3.59 0.76
N LEU A 111 -5.92 -2.84 1.82
CA LEU A 111 -5.28 -2.96 3.12
C LEU A 111 -6.24 -3.69 4.05
N ALA A 112 -5.91 -4.90 4.46
CA ALA A 112 -6.61 -5.58 5.54
C ALA A 112 -6.19 -4.95 6.87
N TYR A 113 -7.12 -4.24 7.52
CA TYR A 113 -6.93 -3.76 8.89
C TYR A 113 -7.34 -4.86 9.87
N SER A 114 -6.38 -5.37 10.66
CA SER A 114 -6.69 -6.29 11.76
C SER A 114 -6.46 -5.59 13.12
N GLU A 115 -7.47 -5.63 13.99
CA GLU A 115 -7.47 -5.07 15.35
C GLU A 115 -6.57 -5.83 16.35
N SER A 116 -5.53 -6.52 15.88
CA SER A 116 -4.64 -7.27 16.74
C SER A 116 -3.79 -6.33 17.60
N GLY A 117 -4.33 -6.00 18.77
CA GLY A 117 -3.67 -5.24 19.81
C GLY A 117 -2.30 -5.83 20.12
N ASN A 118 -1.28 -5.00 19.94
CA ASN A 118 0.09 -5.22 20.43
C ASN A 118 0.87 -6.35 19.74
N LYS A 119 1.36 -6.08 18.53
CA LYS A 119 2.79 -6.13 18.20
C LYS A 119 2.99 -5.69 16.75
N TRP A 120 3.16 -4.39 16.57
CA TRP A 120 3.96 -3.91 15.46
C TRP A 120 5.38 -4.46 15.68
N LYS A 121 5.68 -5.65 15.14
CA LYS A 121 7.07 -6.06 14.93
C LYS A 121 7.64 -4.98 14.01
N LYS A 122 8.57 -4.18 14.55
CA LYS A 122 9.32 -3.10 13.88
C LYS A 122 10.03 -3.59 12.61
N HIS A 123 9.28 -3.88 11.55
CA HIS A 123 9.77 -3.98 10.19
C HIS A 123 9.21 -2.88 9.30
N GLN A 124 8.44 -1.94 9.87
CA GLN A 124 8.26 -0.64 9.27
C GLN A 124 9.52 0.20 9.58
N ARG A 125 10.60 -0.08 8.85
CA ARG A 125 11.52 1.00 8.50
C ARG A 125 10.80 1.81 7.44
N VAL A 126 9.93 2.70 7.89
CA VAL A 126 9.62 3.90 7.12
C VAL A 126 10.93 4.68 7.10
N CYS A 127 11.62 4.62 5.97
CA CYS A 127 12.71 5.52 5.66
C CYS A 127 12.14 6.87 5.23
#